data_AF-A0A654DCH4-F1
#
_entry.id   AF-A0A654DCH4-F1
#
_cell.length_a   1.000
_cell.length_b   1.000
_cell.length_c   1.000
_cell.angle_alpha   90.00
_cell.angle_beta   90.00
_cell.angle_gamma   90.00
#
_symmetry.space_group_name_H-M   'P 1'
#
loop_
_entity.id
_entity.type
_entity.pdbx_description
1 polymer ?
#
loop_
_entity_poly.entity_id
_entity_poly.type
_entity_poly.pdbx_seq_one_letter_code
_entity_poly.pdbx_strand_id
1 'polypeptide(L)'
;MRHTILTGTLLLALSTSTIASQVYKWVDDKGVTHFGAQPPQGQDATTINTATPPPRSPPPPPAPKAPSDDAQQKAIDEKVKNQVARKEAERKKYCESARTNLAQLENNPRVRIEGDNGELRRIGEDERQQRITDLKKSIDETCR
;
A
#
# COMPACT_ATOMS: atom_id res chain seq x y z
N MET A 1 54.82 -50.95 -40.61
CA MET A 1 53.75 -50.32 -41.40
C MET A 1 52.41 -51.08 -41.44
N ARG A 2 52.30 -52.33 -40.95
CA ARG A 2 51.00 -53.04 -40.84
C ARG A 2 50.27 -52.79 -39.51
N HIS A 3 51.01 -52.55 -38.41
CA HIS A 3 50.42 -52.26 -37.10
C HIS A 3 49.87 -50.82 -36.95
N THR A 4 50.43 -49.86 -37.69
CA THR A 4 49.96 -48.45 -37.71
C THR A 4 48.61 -48.27 -38.41
N ILE A 5 48.26 -49.19 -39.32
CA ILE A 5 46.95 -49.20 -39.99
C ILE A 5 45.88 -49.77 -39.06
N LEU A 6 46.21 -50.78 -38.24
CA LEU A 6 45.28 -51.35 -37.25
C LEU A 6 44.93 -50.37 -36.11
N THR A 7 45.85 -49.51 -35.70
CA THR A 7 45.57 -48.50 -34.65
C THR A 7 44.67 -47.38 -35.16
N GLY A 8 44.73 -47.02 -36.44
CA GLY A 8 43.90 -45.97 -37.04
C GLY A 8 42.43 -46.37 -37.19
N THR A 9 42.15 -47.62 -37.55
CA THR A 9 40.77 -48.15 -37.65
C THR A 9 40.11 -48.35 -36.28
N LEU A 10 40.88 -48.67 -35.24
CA LEU A 10 40.34 -48.79 -33.88
C LEU A 10 39.91 -47.43 -33.30
N LEU A 11 40.61 -46.35 -33.61
CA LEU A 11 40.19 -45.01 -33.17
C LEU A 11 38.91 -44.51 -33.88
N LEU A 12 38.68 -44.89 -35.14
CA LEU A 12 37.48 -44.46 -35.87
C LEU A 12 36.20 -45.15 -35.39
N ALA A 13 36.32 -46.38 -34.85
CA ALA A 13 35.20 -47.14 -34.29
C ALA A 13 34.68 -46.60 -32.94
N LEU A 14 35.43 -45.71 -32.27
CA LEU A 14 34.99 -45.05 -31.02
C LEU A 14 34.21 -43.75 -31.25
N SER A 15 33.90 -43.42 -32.51
CA SER A 15 33.08 -42.26 -32.86
C SER A 15 31.62 -42.52 -32.48
N THR A 16 31.24 -42.21 -31.23
CA THR A 16 29.85 -42.28 -30.77
C THR A 16 28.99 -41.27 -31.52
N SER A 17 27.92 -41.75 -32.15
CA SER A 17 26.92 -40.90 -32.81
C SER A 17 26.30 -39.95 -31.79
N THR A 18 26.50 -38.64 -31.95
CA THR A 18 25.80 -37.62 -31.16
C THR A 18 24.32 -37.61 -31.54
N ILE A 19 23.46 -38.14 -30.68
CA ILE A 19 22.00 -38.05 -30.85
C ILE A 19 21.58 -36.63 -30.43
N ALA A 20 20.92 -35.89 -31.34
CA ALA A 20 20.31 -34.61 -30.99
C ALA A 20 19.19 -34.87 -29.95
N SER A 21 19.40 -34.46 -28.70
CA SER A 21 18.45 -34.71 -27.62
C SER A 21 17.17 -33.91 -27.80
N GLN A 22 16.02 -34.58 -27.79
CA GLN A 22 14.71 -33.96 -27.82
C GLN A 22 14.44 -33.23 -26.49
N VAL A 23 13.95 -31.98 -26.55
CA VAL A 23 13.65 -31.18 -25.35
C VAL A 23 12.14 -31.11 -25.18
N TYR A 24 11.67 -31.35 -23.96
CA TYR A 24 10.25 -31.28 -23.60
C TYR A 24 9.98 -30.07 -22.72
N LYS A 25 8.79 -29.50 -22.86
CA LYS A 25 8.25 -28.43 -22.01
C LYS A 25 6.99 -28.92 -21.32
N TRP A 26 6.90 -28.72 -20.01
CA TRP A 26 5.68 -28.98 -19.24
C TRP A 26 5.46 -27.87 -18.19
N VAL A 27 4.25 -27.81 -17.65
CA VAL A 27 3.90 -26.91 -16.56
C VAL A 27 3.54 -27.77 -15.35
N ASP A 28 4.14 -27.48 -14.20
CA ASP A 28 3.84 -28.21 -12.96
C ASP A 28 2.56 -27.68 -12.27
N ASP A 29 2.16 -28.35 -11.20
CA ASP A 29 0.95 -28.02 -10.43
C ASP A 29 0.98 -26.62 -9.80
N LYS A 30 2.15 -25.95 -9.77
CA LYS A 30 2.32 -24.59 -9.26
C LYS A 30 2.32 -23.55 -10.39
N GLY A 31 2.06 -23.96 -11.63
CA GLY A 31 2.08 -23.09 -12.80
C GLY A 31 3.48 -22.75 -13.30
N VAL A 32 4.53 -23.42 -12.81
CA VAL A 32 5.91 -23.18 -13.22
C VAL A 32 6.23 -23.99 -14.47
N THR A 33 6.79 -23.32 -15.48
CA THR A 33 7.19 -23.95 -16.73
C THR A 33 8.60 -24.55 -16.61
N HIS A 34 8.73 -25.84 -16.91
CA HIS A 34 9.99 -26.59 -16.90
C HIS A 34 10.40 -27.03 -18.30
N PHE A 35 11.71 -27.22 -18.50
CA PHE A 35 12.30 -27.73 -19.75
C PHE A 35 13.31 -28.82 -19.44
N GLY A 36 13.26 -29.96 -20.14
CA GLY A 36 14.18 -31.06 -19.89
C GLY A 36 14.13 -32.16 -20.94
N ALA A 37 15.11 -33.07 -20.90
CA ALA A 37 15.20 -34.18 -21.85
C ALA A 37 14.28 -35.37 -21.52
N GLN A 38 13.77 -35.45 -20.27
CA GLN A 38 12.86 -36.50 -19.82
C GLN A 38 11.73 -35.86 -19.00
N PRO A 39 10.46 -35.93 -19.46
CA PRO A 39 9.34 -35.44 -18.68
C PRO A 39 9.03 -36.38 -17.49
N PRO A 40 8.49 -35.85 -16.38
CA PRO A 40 7.99 -36.67 -15.29
C PRO A 40 6.78 -37.51 -15.70
N GLN A 41 6.61 -38.70 -15.11
CA GLN A 41 5.49 -39.58 -15.45
C GLN A 41 4.15 -38.97 -15.04
N GLY A 42 3.18 -38.98 -15.96
CA GLY A 42 1.81 -38.53 -15.70
C GLY A 42 1.55 -37.04 -15.93
N GLN A 43 2.50 -36.27 -16.49
CA GLN A 43 2.28 -34.88 -16.90
C GLN A 43 2.23 -34.75 -18.43
N ASP A 44 1.32 -33.90 -18.91
CA ASP A 44 1.25 -33.54 -20.32
C ASP A 44 2.49 -32.72 -20.70
N ALA A 45 3.39 -33.35 -21.46
CA ALA A 45 4.64 -32.74 -21.92
C ALA A 45 4.57 -32.48 -23.43
N THR A 46 4.94 -31.26 -23.83
CA THR A 46 5.05 -30.88 -25.25
C THR A 46 6.48 -30.98 -25.72
N THR A 47 6.70 -31.71 -26.80
CA THR A 47 8.00 -31.79 -27.47
C THR A 47 8.34 -30.47 -28.17
N ILE A 48 9.48 -29.87 -27.82
CA ILE A 48 10.00 -28.67 -28.44
C ILE A 48 11.02 -29.07 -29.53
N ASN A 49 10.73 -28.68 -30.77
CA ASN A 49 11.71 -28.74 -31.85
C ASN A 49 12.59 -27.48 -31.79
N THR A 50 13.86 -27.64 -31.46
CA THR A 50 14.82 -26.53 -31.35
C THR A 50 15.40 -26.09 -32.69
N ALA A 51 15.08 -26.76 -33.80
CA ALA A 51 15.61 -26.43 -35.12
C ALA A 51 14.97 -25.16 -35.72
N THR A 52 13.79 -24.75 -35.24
CA THR A 52 13.08 -23.57 -35.74
C THR A 52 12.56 -22.74 -34.56
N PRO A 53 12.98 -21.47 -34.40
CA PRO A 53 12.40 -20.61 -33.38
C PRO A 53 10.90 -20.42 -33.65
N PRO A 54 10.04 -20.48 -32.62
CA PRO A 54 8.61 -20.29 -32.80
C PRO A 54 8.31 -18.89 -33.35
N PRO A 55 7.21 -18.73 -34.11
CA PRO A 55 6.78 -17.42 -34.58
C PRO A 55 6.57 -16.48 -33.39
N ARG A 56 7.08 -15.25 -33.52
CA ARG A 56 7.00 -14.22 -32.48
C ARG A 56 5.54 -13.98 -32.13
N SER A 57 5.16 -14.25 -30.89
CA SER A 57 3.83 -13.92 -30.39
C SER A 57 3.59 -12.41 -30.51
N PRO A 58 2.38 -11.96 -30.89
CA PRO A 58 2.06 -10.55 -30.91
C PRO A 58 2.22 -9.95 -29.51
N PRO A 59 2.70 -8.70 -29.40
CA PRO A 59 2.83 -8.05 -28.10
C PRO A 59 1.47 -7.99 -27.40
N PRO A 60 1.42 -8.23 -26.08
CA PRO A 60 0.18 -8.09 -25.32
C PRO A 60 -0.36 -6.65 -25.45
N PRO A 61 -1.69 -6.46 -25.38
CA PRO A 61 -2.27 -5.13 -25.37
C PRO A 61 -1.71 -4.32 -24.20
N PRO A 62 -1.53 -2.99 -24.37
CA PRO A 62 -1.01 -2.14 -23.30
C PRO A 62 -1.93 -2.23 -22.08
N ALA A 63 -1.35 -2.51 -20.91
CA ALA A 63 -2.07 -2.52 -19.65
C ALA A 63 -2.76 -1.16 -19.42
N PRO A 64 -3.91 -1.13 -18.73
CA PRO A 64 -4.54 0.13 -18.32
C PRO A 64 -3.51 0.95 -17.54
N LYS A 65 -3.31 2.21 -17.95
CA LYS A 65 -2.46 3.13 -17.18
C LYS A 65 -3.09 3.27 -15.80
N ALA A 66 -2.34 2.87 -14.76
CA ALA A 66 -2.68 3.26 -13.39
C ALA A 66 -2.89 4.78 -13.35
N PRO A 67 -3.79 5.31 -12.49
CA PRO A 67 -3.87 6.74 -12.28
C PRO A 67 -2.46 7.26 -12.03
N SER A 68 -2.03 8.28 -12.76
CA SER A 68 -0.74 8.94 -12.45
C SER A 68 -0.75 9.28 -10.96
N ASP A 69 0.34 8.95 -10.26
CA ASP A 69 0.53 9.25 -8.84
C ASP A 69 0.18 10.72 -8.52
N ASP A 70 0.34 11.62 -9.50
CA ASP A 70 -0.02 13.04 -9.40
C ASP A 70 -1.51 13.32 -9.14
N ALA A 71 -2.41 12.55 -9.76
CA ALA A 71 -3.85 12.76 -9.59
C ALA A 71 -4.32 12.30 -8.22
N GLN A 72 -3.75 11.20 -7.72
CA GLN A 72 -4.01 10.69 -6.37
C GLN A 72 -3.42 11.62 -5.31
N GLN A 73 -2.20 12.11 -5.52
CA GLN A 73 -1.55 13.05 -4.61
C GLN A 73 -2.35 14.36 -4.49
N LYS A 74 -2.80 14.94 -5.62
CA LYS A 74 -3.64 16.15 -5.59
C LYS A 74 -4.93 15.96 -4.81
N ALA A 75 -5.60 14.82 -4.96
CA ALA A 75 -6.82 14.53 -4.22
C ALA A 75 -6.56 14.39 -2.70
N ILE A 76 -5.41 13.81 -2.31
CA ILE A 76 -5.00 13.74 -0.91
C ILE A 76 -4.70 15.14 -0.37
N ASP A 77 -3.95 15.95 -1.11
CA ASP A 77 -3.59 17.31 -0.71
C ASP A 77 -4.82 18.20 -0.52
N GLU A 78 -5.79 18.14 -1.44
CA GLU A 78 -7.06 18.87 -1.29
C GLU A 78 -7.85 18.40 -0.07
N LYS A 79 -7.90 17.09 0.18
CA LYS A 79 -8.56 16.54 1.37
C LYS A 79 -7.90 17.03 2.66
N VAL A 80 -6.57 17.00 2.74
CA VAL A 80 -5.82 17.48 3.90
C VAL A 80 -6.05 18.97 4.10
N LYS A 81 -5.96 19.78 3.03
CA LYS A 81 -6.21 21.21 3.07
C LYS A 81 -7.61 21.53 3.62
N ASN A 82 -8.64 20.85 3.13
CA ASN A 82 -10.02 21.04 3.59
C ASN A 82 -10.19 20.62 5.06
N GLN A 83 -9.54 19.54 5.48
CA GLN A 83 -9.57 19.11 6.88
C GLN A 83 -8.87 20.10 7.82
N VAL A 84 -7.71 20.62 7.42
CA VAL A 84 -6.98 21.65 8.18
C VAL A 84 -7.82 22.91 8.29
N ALA A 85 -8.38 23.41 7.19
CA ALA A 85 -9.23 24.59 7.18
C ALA A 85 -10.46 24.43 8.10
N ARG A 86 -11.10 23.25 8.09
CA ARG A 86 -12.23 22.95 8.98
C ARG A 86 -11.79 22.95 10.45
N LYS A 87 -10.71 22.26 10.79
CA LYS A 87 -10.18 22.22 12.16
C LYS A 87 -9.78 23.59 12.67
N GLU A 88 -9.17 24.42 11.83
CA GLU A 88 -8.84 25.81 12.20
C GLU A 88 -10.10 26.64 12.44
N ALA A 89 -11.13 26.50 11.61
CA ALA A 89 -12.40 27.19 11.80
C ALA A 89 -13.10 26.75 13.11
N GLU A 90 -13.12 25.45 13.40
CA GLU A 90 -13.63 24.90 14.66
C GLU A 90 -12.83 25.42 15.86
N ARG A 91 -11.50 25.42 15.78
CA ARG A 91 -10.61 25.96 16.81
C ARG A 91 -10.88 27.44 17.07
N LYS A 92 -11.02 28.26 16.02
CA LYS A 92 -11.33 29.69 16.16
C LYS A 92 -12.67 29.91 16.87
N LYS A 93 -13.72 29.20 16.46
CA LYS A 93 -15.04 29.27 17.11
C LYS A 93 -14.99 28.85 18.57
N TYR A 94 -14.28 27.75 18.86
CA TYR A 94 -14.05 27.29 20.22
C TYR A 94 -13.40 28.38 21.08
N CYS A 95 -12.32 28.99 20.58
CA CYS A 95 -11.58 30.02 21.30
C CYS A 95 -12.38 31.30 21.55
N GLU A 96 -13.20 31.71 20.60
CA GLU A 96 -14.13 32.82 20.76
C GLU A 96 -15.16 32.55 21.87
N SER A 97 -15.78 31.37 21.85
CA SER A 97 -16.73 30.95 22.88
C SER A 97 -16.06 30.82 24.25
N ALA A 98 -14.88 30.21 24.34
CA ALA A 98 -14.15 30.03 25.58
C ALA A 98 -13.77 31.38 26.23
N ARG A 99 -13.29 32.34 25.43
CA ARG A 99 -12.98 33.70 25.91
C ARG A 99 -14.23 34.45 26.36
N THR A 100 -15.34 34.29 25.64
CA THR A 100 -16.63 34.88 26.02
C THR A 100 -17.15 34.32 27.34
N ASN A 101 -17.12 32.99 27.49
CA ASN A 101 -17.53 32.31 28.72
C ASN A 101 -16.64 32.70 29.90
N LEU A 102 -15.33 32.81 29.69
CA LEU A 102 -14.40 33.28 30.71
C LEU A 102 -14.78 34.69 31.18
N ALA A 103 -15.00 35.61 30.24
CA ALA A 103 -15.41 36.97 30.56
C ALA A 103 -16.75 37.01 31.31
N GLN A 104 -17.72 36.14 30.97
CA GLN A 104 -18.99 36.05 31.70
C GLN A 104 -18.79 35.61 33.15
N LEU A 105 -17.95 34.60 33.39
CA LEU A 105 -17.68 34.09 34.74
C LEU A 105 -16.86 35.08 35.58
N GLU A 106 -15.90 35.79 34.98
CA GLU A 106 -15.09 36.77 35.70
C GLU A 106 -15.87 38.05 36.05
N ASN A 107 -16.75 38.51 35.14
CA ASN A 107 -17.49 39.76 35.35
C ASN A 107 -18.83 39.56 36.08
N ASN A 108 -19.38 38.34 36.14
CA ASN A 108 -20.67 38.08 36.77
C ASN A 108 -20.59 36.95 37.83
N PRO A 109 -20.49 37.29 39.13
CA PRO A 109 -20.46 36.30 40.21
C PRO A 109 -21.83 35.66 40.53
N ARG A 110 -22.91 36.02 39.81
CA ARG A 110 -24.27 35.48 39.98
C ARG A 110 -24.79 34.72 38.75
N VAL A 111 -23.91 34.16 37.93
CA VAL A 111 -24.27 33.36 36.76
C VAL A 111 -25.17 32.17 37.18
N ARG A 112 -26.24 31.96 36.40
CA ARG A 112 -27.10 30.79 36.50
C ARG A 112 -26.86 29.89 35.31
N ILE A 113 -26.88 28.59 35.56
CA ILE A 113 -26.76 27.55 34.53
C ILE A 113 -27.96 26.61 34.64
N GLU A 114 -28.32 26.02 33.52
CA GLU A 114 -29.32 24.95 33.47
C GLU A 114 -28.75 23.70 34.13
N GLY A 115 -29.48 23.16 35.11
CA GLY A 115 -29.18 21.89 35.75
C GLY A 115 -29.78 20.71 34.98
N ASP A 116 -29.56 19.51 35.50
CA ASP A 116 -29.92 18.25 34.80
C ASP A 116 -31.43 18.08 34.56
N ASN A 117 -32.26 18.78 35.33
CA ASN A 117 -33.72 18.78 35.25
C ASN A 117 -34.28 19.97 34.43
N GLY A 118 -33.43 20.78 33.80
CA GLY A 118 -33.84 22.01 33.11
C GLY A 118 -34.06 23.21 34.03
N GLU A 119 -33.85 23.08 35.35
CA GLU A 119 -33.96 24.20 36.29
C GLU A 119 -32.71 25.08 36.23
N LEU A 120 -32.90 26.40 36.22
CA LEU A 120 -31.81 27.35 36.30
C LEU A 120 -31.28 27.44 37.75
N ARG A 121 -30.11 26.89 38.04
CA ARG A 121 -29.43 27.04 39.35
C ARG A 121 -28.31 28.06 39.27
N ARG A 122 -28.05 28.76 40.37
CA ARG A 122 -26.85 29.61 40.49
C ARG A 122 -25.61 28.73 40.67
N ILE A 123 -24.50 29.08 40.02
CA ILE A 123 -23.22 28.42 40.29
C ILE A 123 -22.62 28.89 41.62
N GLY A 124 -22.03 27.96 42.37
CA GLY A 124 -21.27 28.28 43.59
C GLY A 124 -19.98 29.04 43.30
N GLU A 125 -19.37 29.64 44.32
CA GLU A 125 -18.06 30.32 44.19
C GLU A 125 -16.98 29.35 43.72
N ASP A 126 -16.84 28.21 44.40
CA ASP A 126 -15.81 27.21 44.09
C ASP A 126 -15.98 26.65 42.67
N GLU A 127 -17.22 26.34 42.28
CA GLU A 127 -17.53 25.88 40.92
C GLU A 127 -17.18 26.96 39.88
N ARG A 128 -17.42 28.24 40.18
CA ARG A 128 -17.04 29.33 39.27
C ARG A 128 -15.52 29.43 39.12
N GLN A 129 -14.78 29.39 40.22
CA GLN A 129 -13.31 29.48 40.18
C GLN A 129 -12.69 28.30 39.45
N GLN A 130 -13.23 27.10 39.63
CA GLN A 130 -12.81 25.92 38.89
C GLN A 130 -13.02 26.11 37.38
N ARG A 131 -14.22 26.52 36.97
CA ARG A 131 -14.53 26.78 35.54
C ARG A 131 -13.65 27.88 34.93
N ILE A 132 -13.35 28.94 35.68
CA ILE A 132 -12.42 30.00 35.26
C ILE A 132 -11.02 29.42 35.02
N THR A 133 -10.53 28.60 35.97
CA THR A 133 -9.20 27.96 35.89
C THR A 133 -9.12 27.03 34.68
N ASP A 134 -10.15 26.20 34.49
CA ASP A 134 -10.22 25.25 33.37
C ASP A 134 -10.29 25.96 32.02
N LEU A 135 -11.08 27.05 31.91
CA LEU A 135 -11.15 27.85 30.70
C LEU A 135 -9.82 28.55 30.40
N LYS A 136 -9.16 29.14 31.40
CA LYS A 136 -7.84 29.76 31.23
C LYS A 136 -6.82 28.75 30.70
N LYS A 137 -6.79 27.56 31.30
CA LYS A 137 -5.90 26.48 30.85
C LYS A 137 -6.20 26.05 29.41
N SER A 138 -7.47 25.81 29.08
CA SER A 138 -7.84 25.38 27.73
C SER A 138 -7.54 26.44 26.67
N ILE A 139 -7.73 27.72 27.00
CA ILE A 139 -7.37 28.84 26.12
C ILE A 139 -5.86 28.86 25.89
N ASP A 140 -5.04 28.68 26.94
CA ASP A 140 -3.58 28.63 26.78
C ASP A 140 -3.11 27.46 25.90
N GLU A 141 -3.70 26.29 26.07
CA GLU A 141 -3.32 25.07 25.36
C GLU A 141 -3.82 25.06 23.91
N THR A 142 -5.03 25.57 23.66
CA THR A 142 -5.74 25.38 22.38
C THR A 142 -5.75 26.63 21.49
N CYS A 143 -5.69 27.83 22.07
CA CYS A 143 -5.99 29.09 21.37
C CYS A 143 -4.76 29.92 20.97
N ARG A 144 -3.63 29.23 20.76
CA ARG A 144 -2.39 29.81 20.23
C ARG A 144 -2.48 30.13 18.74
#